data_AF-A0AAD6I8N3-F1
#
_entry.id   AF-A0AAD6I8N3-F1
#
_cell.length_a   1.000
_cell.length_b   1.000
_cell.length_c   1.000
_cell.angle_alpha   90.00
_cell.angle_beta   90.00
_cell.angle_gamma   90.00
#
_symmetry.space_group_name_H-M   'P 1'
#
loop_
_entity.id
_entity.type
_entity.pdbx_description
1 polymer ?
#
loop_
_entity_poly.entity_id
_entity_poly.type
_entity_poly.pdbx_seq_one_letter_code
_entity_poly.pdbx_strand_id
1 'polypeptide(L)'
;MAKPDNNPDQLPMEKRLAIAKYDAEDCKDAIHGSRIPKYMGEQVHRLCTIHGIRHHYGFAQELRGVTPEFTRALNARDIMSGIIPIISQPEETPYCIWYPEVPKEDTLRALVQRYPDMLYHAARACAVAGYFDLYQELDPLPEVHVAEEAGYASMQKSSNGSQQIYEHILSQPVKFEIMNDYARTVNIAGRRVASLNGDTAAYSSLAARSKYYGPREFRIDAKPWHKFCTDPYYFNITEDWGIDDHDCEAPIPRGLLESGRLQVRVFPSLWDIKKWVPPDSRFFSSPDS
;
A
#
# COMPACT_ATOMS: atom_id res chain seq x y z
N MET A 1 38.27 -26.63 25.27
CA MET A 1 37.17 -27.05 24.38
C MET A 1 36.64 -25.81 23.68
N ALA A 2 36.94 -25.65 22.39
CA ALA A 2 36.29 -24.60 21.59
C ALA A 2 34.80 -24.95 21.48
N LYS A 3 33.90 -23.99 21.76
CA LYS A 3 32.49 -24.14 21.39
C LYS A 3 32.48 -24.33 19.86
N PRO A 4 31.67 -25.25 19.30
CA PRO A 4 31.49 -25.27 17.87
C PRO A 4 30.96 -23.89 17.47
N ASP A 5 31.71 -23.16 16.66
CA ASP A 5 31.21 -22.00 15.93
C ASP A 5 30.15 -22.55 14.96
N ASN A 6 28.93 -22.73 15.46
CA ASN A 6 27.80 -23.06 14.61
C ASN A 6 27.61 -21.86 13.69
N ASN A 7 27.92 -22.04 12.40
CA ASN A 7 27.65 -21.06 11.38
C ASN A 7 26.16 -20.65 11.49
N PRO A 8 25.84 -19.37 11.77
CA PRO A 8 24.47 -18.91 11.96
C PRO A 8 23.55 -19.25 10.79
N ASP A 9 24.10 -19.29 9.57
CA ASP A 9 23.37 -19.59 8.35
C ASP A 9 22.90 -21.06 8.27
N GLN A 10 23.48 -21.94 9.08
CA GLN A 10 23.11 -23.37 9.15
C GLN A 10 22.04 -23.65 10.22
N LEU A 11 21.63 -22.64 11.00
CA LEU A 11 20.57 -22.80 11.99
C LEU A 11 19.20 -22.87 11.28
N PRO A 12 18.27 -23.73 11.76
CA PRO A 12 16.88 -23.69 11.33
C PRO A 12 16.28 -22.28 11.46
N MET A 13 15.38 -21.90 10.55
CA MET A 13 14.81 -20.54 10.49
C MET A 13 14.12 -20.15 11.79
N GLU A 14 13.46 -21.09 12.47
CA GLU A 14 12.79 -20.88 13.74
C GLU A 14 13.78 -20.45 14.83
N LYS A 15 14.99 -21.02 14.82
CA LYS A 15 16.06 -20.62 15.75
C LYS A 15 16.63 -19.25 15.40
N ARG A 16 16.77 -18.94 14.11
CA ARG A 16 17.24 -17.63 13.64
C ARG A 16 16.26 -16.51 14.03
N LEU A 17 14.95 -16.81 14.01
CA LEU A 17 13.88 -15.91 14.45
C LEU A 17 13.86 -15.65 15.96
N ALA A 18 14.37 -16.57 16.77
CA ALA A 18 14.39 -16.40 18.24
C ALA A 18 15.56 -15.55 18.74
N ILE A 19 16.61 -15.36 17.93
CA ILE A 19 17.84 -14.69 18.36
C ILE A 19 17.75 -13.19 18.04
N ALA A 20 17.62 -12.37 19.09
CA ALA A 20 17.68 -10.91 18.99
C ALA A 20 19.13 -10.43 19.03
N LYS A 21 19.77 -10.39 17.85
CA LYS A 21 21.12 -9.85 17.67
C LYS A 21 21.14 -8.97 16.43
N TYR A 22 21.22 -7.66 16.65
CA TYR A 22 21.32 -6.67 15.58
C TYR A 22 22.63 -6.77 14.78
N ASP A 23 22.52 -6.63 13.46
CA ASP A 23 23.61 -6.55 12.49
C ASP A 23 23.16 -5.59 11.38
N ALA A 24 23.89 -4.48 11.20
CA ALA A 24 23.54 -3.42 10.25
C ALA A 24 23.75 -3.83 8.79
N GLU A 25 24.72 -4.69 8.51
CA GLU A 25 24.98 -5.17 7.15
C GLU A 25 23.88 -6.15 6.72
N ASP A 26 23.40 -6.97 7.66
CA ASP A 26 22.25 -7.83 7.40
C ASP A 26 20.98 -7.02 7.07
N CYS A 27 20.75 -5.86 7.71
CA CYS A 27 19.64 -4.97 7.32
C CYS A 27 19.80 -4.45 5.89
N LYS A 28 21.00 -3.97 5.56
CA LYS A 28 21.31 -3.39 4.25
C LYS A 28 21.17 -4.44 3.14
N ASP A 29 21.78 -5.60 3.32
CA ASP A 29 21.69 -6.70 2.36
C ASP A 29 20.25 -7.20 2.19
N ALA A 30 19.46 -7.20 3.26
CA ALA A 30 18.06 -7.60 3.21
C ALA A 30 17.20 -6.62 2.41
N ILE A 31 17.36 -5.30 2.63
CA ILE A 31 16.66 -4.27 1.85
C ILE A 31 16.95 -4.40 0.36
N HIS A 32 18.22 -4.63 -0.01
CA HIS A 32 18.60 -4.83 -1.40
C HIS A 32 18.33 -6.24 -1.94
N GLY A 33 17.60 -7.07 -1.22
CA GLY A 33 17.25 -8.44 -1.63
C GLY A 33 18.46 -9.33 -1.93
N SER A 34 19.61 -9.04 -1.32
CA SER A 34 20.89 -9.69 -1.60
C SER A 34 21.18 -10.86 -0.64
N ARG A 35 20.74 -10.76 0.63
CA ARG A 35 20.95 -11.81 1.64
C ARG A 35 19.90 -11.76 2.74
N ILE A 36 19.46 -12.94 3.19
CA ILE A 36 18.58 -13.06 4.36
C ILE A 36 19.41 -12.82 5.64
N PRO A 37 18.95 -12.01 6.60
CA PRO A 37 19.65 -11.78 7.86
C PRO A 37 19.96 -13.07 8.61
N LYS A 38 21.16 -13.18 9.19
CA LYS A 38 21.59 -14.35 9.98
C LYS A 38 20.64 -14.61 11.14
N TYR A 39 20.20 -13.52 11.78
CA TYR A 39 19.24 -13.52 12.87
C TYR A 39 18.08 -12.60 12.52
N MET A 40 16.88 -12.97 12.97
CA MET A 40 15.63 -12.25 12.67
C MET A 40 14.79 -12.02 13.93
N GLY A 41 15.39 -12.12 15.12
CA GLY A 41 14.71 -11.79 16.38
C GLY A 41 14.45 -10.30 16.54
N GLU A 42 15.31 -9.44 15.98
CA GLU A 42 15.09 -8.00 15.93
C GLU A 42 14.02 -7.65 14.89
N GLN A 43 13.07 -6.79 15.26
CA GLN A 43 11.99 -6.38 14.35
C GLN A 43 12.52 -5.70 13.09
N VAL A 44 13.56 -4.86 13.21
CA VAL A 44 14.16 -4.15 12.07
C VAL A 44 14.69 -5.12 11.00
N HIS A 45 15.24 -6.27 11.38
CA HIS A 45 15.68 -7.29 10.41
C HIS A 45 14.51 -7.89 9.64
N ARG A 46 13.39 -8.17 10.31
CA ARG A 46 12.18 -8.69 9.66
C ARG A 46 11.58 -7.68 8.71
N LEU A 47 11.50 -6.41 9.12
CA LEU A 47 11.03 -5.32 8.26
C LEU A 47 11.93 -5.14 7.02
N CYS A 48 13.27 -5.17 7.18
CA CYS A 48 14.20 -5.04 6.05
C CYS A 48 14.04 -6.23 5.09
N THR A 49 13.79 -7.42 5.63
CA THR A 49 13.54 -8.63 4.85
C THR A 49 12.21 -8.55 4.09
N ILE A 50 11.13 -8.06 4.72
CA ILE A 50 9.84 -7.83 4.06
C ILE A 50 9.98 -6.80 2.94
N HIS A 51 10.68 -5.69 3.18
CA HIS A 51 11.01 -4.71 2.15
C HIS A 51 11.72 -5.39 0.97
N GLY A 52 12.81 -6.12 1.26
CA GLY A 52 13.56 -6.86 0.25
C GLY A 52 12.70 -7.79 -0.58
N ILE A 53 11.82 -8.57 0.07
CA ILE A 53 10.89 -9.50 -0.60
C ILE A 53 9.98 -8.76 -1.58
N ARG A 54 9.43 -7.62 -1.16
CA ARG A 54 8.48 -6.84 -1.98
C ARG A 54 9.15 -6.17 -3.17
N HIS A 55 10.40 -5.75 -3.02
CA HIS A 55 11.13 -4.98 -4.03
C HIS A 55 12.00 -5.85 -4.96
N HIS A 56 12.37 -7.07 -4.55
CA HIS A 56 13.25 -7.96 -5.31
C HIS A 56 12.60 -9.33 -5.56
N TYR A 57 12.03 -9.52 -6.76
CA TYR A 57 11.42 -10.80 -7.12
C TYR A 57 12.42 -11.97 -7.02
N GLY A 58 12.00 -13.08 -6.42
CA GLY A 58 12.84 -14.26 -6.19
C GLY A 58 13.69 -14.21 -4.93
N PHE A 59 13.77 -13.07 -4.23
CA PHE A 59 14.45 -13.00 -2.93
C PHE A 59 13.67 -13.76 -1.84
N ALA A 60 14.42 -14.39 -0.94
CA ALA A 60 13.94 -15.02 0.30
C ALA A 60 12.75 -16.00 0.18
N GLN A 61 12.64 -16.71 -0.95
CA GLN A 61 11.58 -17.70 -1.18
C GLN A 61 11.54 -18.81 -0.12
N GLU A 62 12.69 -19.14 0.47
CA GLU A 62 12.84 -20.10 1.56
C GLU A 62 12.13 -19.68 2.88
N LEU A 63 11.71 -18.42 3.00
CA LEU A 63 10.95 -17.93 4.16
C LEU A 63 9.44 -18.22 4.05
N ARG A 64 8.96 -18.78 2.93
CA ARG A 64 7.55 -19.12 2.77
C ARG A 64 7.14 -20.19 3.78
N GLY A 65 6.04 -19.93 4.50
CA GLY A 65 5.53 -20.83 5.54
C GLY A 65 6.26 -20.75 6.88
N VAL A 66 7.32 -19.94 6.99
CA VAL A 66 8.05 -19.76 8.26
C VAL A 66 7.26 -18.87 9.22
N THR A 67 6.79 -17.71 8.74
CA THR A 67 5.89 -16.82 9.49
C THR A 67 4.81 -16.26 8.57
N PRO A 68 3.62 -15.92 9.09
CA PRO A 68 2.57 -15.32 8.27
C PRO A 68 3.00 -14.01 7.59
N GLU A 69 3.83 -13.18 8.22
CA GLU A 69 4.30 -11.91 7.63
C GLU A 69 5.22 -12.12 6.42
N PHE A 70 6.13 -13.09 6.47
CA PHE A 70 6.96 -13.41 5.29
C PHE A 70 6.13 -14.07 4.20
N THR A 71 5.23 -14.97 4.55
CA THR A 71 4.33 -15.60 3.56
C THR A 71 3.46 -14.55 2.87
N ARG A 72 2.87 -13.58 3.60
CA ARG A 72 2.13 -12.47 2.99
C ARG A 72 3.00 -11.64 2.06
N ALA A 73 4.20 -11.26 2.49
CA ALA A 73 5.12 -10.48 1.64
C ALA A 73 5.46 -11.23 0.32
N LEU A 74 5.74 -12.53 0.41
CA LEU A 74 6.03 -13.38 -0.74
C LEU A 74 4.80 -13.55 -1.65
N ASN A 75 3.62 -13.77 -1.08
CA ASN A 75 2.37 -13.86 -1.83
C ASN A 75 2.04 -12.54 -2.54
N ALA A 76 2.27 -11.40 -1.87
CA ALA A 76 2.10 -10.08 -2.48
C ALA A 76 3.04 -9.91 -3.69
N ARG A 77 4.32 -10.24 -3.52
CA ARG A 77 5.33 -10.13 -4.58
C ARG A 77 5.04 -11.06 -5.76
N ASP A 78 4.57 -12.28 -5.51
CA ASP A 78 4.15 -13.21 -6.56
C ASP A 78 3.04 -12.61 -7.41
N ILE A 79 1.99 -12.07 -6.77
CA ILE A 79 0.85 -11.44 -7.45
C ILE A 79 1.32 -10.25 -8.30
N MET A 80 2.16 -9.37 -7.75
CA MET A 80 2.76 -8.25 -8.50
C MET A 80 3.57 -8.72 -9.71
N SER A 81 4.19 -9.91 -9.60
CA SER A 81 5.01 -10.51 -10.66
C SER A 81 4.20 -11.39 -11.63
N GLY A 82 2.88 -11.43 -11.51
CA GLY A 82 1.99 -12.19 -12.41
C GLY A 82 1.74 -13.65 -12.02
N ILE A 83 2.14 -14.06 -10.82
CA ILE A 83 1.96 -15.42 -10.31
C ILE A 83 0.86 -15.43 -9.24
N ILE A 84 -0.12 -16.32 -9.37
CA ILE A 84 -1.17 -16.49 -8.35
C ILE A 84 -0.70 -17.55 -7.33
N PRO A 85 -0.34 -17.15 -6.10
CA PRO A 85 0.18 -18.06 -5.10
C PRO A 85 -0.91 -19.01 -4.59
N ILE A 86 -0.49 -20.04 -3.86
CA ILE A 86 -1.39 -20.85 -3.04
C ILE A 86 -1.49 -20.18 -1.66
N ILE A 87 -2.64 -19.59 -1.37
CA ILE A 87 -2.99 -19.08 -0.04
C ILE A 87 -3.69 -20.22 0.71
N SER A 88 -3.01 -20.77 1.73
CA SER A 88 -3.50 -21.94 2.47
C SER A 88 -4.29 -21.54 3.71
N GLN A 89 -3.94 -20.42 4.32
CA GLN A 89 -4.61 -19.89 5.52
C GLN A 89 -4.97 -18.41 5.35
N PRO A 90 -6.05 -17.91 5.98
CA PRO A 90 -6.45 -16.51 5.88
C PRO A 90 -5.35 -15.51 6.25
N GLU A 91 -4.52 -15.82 7.25
CA GLU A 91 -3.40 -14.99 7.68
C GLU A 91 -2.26 -14.88 6.66
N GLU A 92 -2.26 -15.68 5.60
CA GLU A 92 -1.31 -15.61 4.50
C GLU A 92 -1.79 -14.68 3.36
N THR A 93 -3.00 -14.15 3.46
CA THR A 93 -3.58 -13.24 2.46
C THR A 93 -2.86 -11.89 2.49
N PRO A 94 -2.18 -11.48 1.40
CA PRO A 94 -1.55 -10.18 1.36
C PRO A 94 -2.60 -9.06 1.24
N TYR A 95 -2.40 -7.97 1.96
CA TYR A 95 -3.25 -6.79 1.87
C TYR A 95 -2.85 -5.88 0.72
N CYS A 96 -1.65 -5.27 0.76
CA CYS A 96 -1.17 -4.45 -0.34
C CYS A 96 -0.52 -5.31 -1.44
N ILE A 97 -1.23 -5.52 -2.55
CA ILE A 97 -0.77 -6.27 -3.74
C ILE A 97 -0.39 -5.37 -4.93
N TRP A 98 -0.41 -4.05 -4.76
CA TRP A 98 -0.31 -3.06 -5.84
C TRP A 98 0.93 -2.15 -5.72
N TYR A 99 1.89 -2.47 -4.85
CA TYR A 99 3.11 -1.69 -4.63
C TYR A 99 4.29 -2.61 -4.28
N PRO A 100 5.50 -2.44 -4.85
CA PRO A 100 5.93 -1.31 -5.70
C PRO A 100 5.55 -1.45 -7.17
N GLU A 101 5.07 -2.61 -7.58
CA GLU A 101 4.64 -2.90 -8.94
C GLU A 101 3.15 -3.23 -8.94
N VAL A 102 2.40 -2.74 -9.93
CA VAL A 102 0.97 -3.03 -10.04
C VAL A 102 0.78 -4.27 -10.90
N PRO A 103 0.03 -5.30 -10.43
CA PRO A 103 -0.26 -6.48 -11.22
C PRO A 103 -1.02 -6.13 -12.51
N LYS A 104 -0.79 -6.89 -13.59
CA LYS A 104 -1.52 -6.74 -14.86
C LYS A 104 -2.99 -7.16 -14.72
N GLU A 105 -3.84 -6.68 -15.62
CA GLU A 105 -5.27 -7.00 -15.66
C GLU A 105 -5.56 -8.51 -15.63
N ASP A 106 -4.88 -9.30 -16.47
CA ASP A 106 -5.09 -10.76 -16.53
C ASP A 106 -4.74 -11.44 -15.19
N THR A 107 -3.72 -10.94 -14.49
CA THR A 107 -3.35 -11.42 -13.16
C THR A 107 -4.45 -11.11 -12.15
N LEU A 108 -4.98 -9.88 -12.16
CA LEU A 108 -6.05 -9.47 -11.26
C LEU A 108 -7.35 -10.27 -11.52
N ARG A 109 -7.68 -10.51 -12.80
CA ARG A 109 -8.81 -11.37 -13.18
C ARG A 109 -8.64 -12.79 -12.67
N ALA A 110 -7.46 -13.40 -12.90
CA ALA A 110 -7.15 -14.74 -12.40
C ALA A 110 -7.14 -14.80 -10.85
N LEU A 111 -6.68 -13.73 -10.19
CA LEU A 111 -6.68 -13.62 -8.74
C LEU A 111 -8.10 -13.68 -8.18
N VAL A 112 -9.01 -12.84 -8.68
CA VAL A 112 -10.40 -12.80 -8.20
C VAL A 112 -11.15 -14.08 -8.57
N GLN A 113 -10.87 -14.67 -9.73
CA GLN A 113 -11.44 -15.97 -10.11
C GLN A 113 -11.08 -17.07 -9.12
N ARG A 114 -9.84 -17.09 -8.62
CA ARG A 114 -9.37 -18.09 -7.66
C ARG A 114 -9.74 -17.76 -6.21
N TYR A 115 -9.68 -16.48 -5.85
CA TYR A 115 -9.88 -15.96 -4.51
C TYR A 115 -10.87 -14.78 -4.56
N PRO A 116 -12.19 -15.04 -4.62
CA PRO A 116 -13.21 -13.98 -4.70
C PRO A 116 -13.14 -12.97 -3.55
N ASP A 117 -12.71 -13.39 -2.36
CA ASP A 117 -12.52 -12.52 -1.19
C ASP A 117 -11.45 -11.43 -1.42
N MET A 118 -10.59 -11.58 -2.42
CA MET A 118 -9.58 -10.59 -2.79
C MET A 118 -10.09 -9.51 -3.77
N LEU A 119 -11.39 -9.47 -4.06
CA LEU A 119 -12.03 -8.49 -4.96
C LEU A 119 -11.57 -7.05 -4.70
N TYR A 120 -11.58 -6.58 -3.46
CA TYR A 120 -11.24 -5.18 -3.15
C TYR A 120 -9.74 -4.88 -3.26
N HIS A 121 -8.88 -5.90 -3.10
CA HIS A 121 -7.46 -5.75 -3.38
C HIS A 121 -7.22 -5.55 -4.88
N ALA A 122 -7.94 -6.31 -5.72
CA ALA A 122 -7.90 -6.13 -7.17
C ALA A 122 -8.54 -4.81 -7.61
N ALA A 123 -9.66 -4.41 -7.02
CA ALA A 123 -10.32 -3.14 -7.30
C ALA A 123 -9.41 -1.95 -6.99
N ARG A 124 -8.70 -1.97 -5.85
CA ARG A 124 -7.73 -0.93 -5.50
C ARG A 124 -6.53 -0.94 -6.43
N ALA A 125 -6.04 -2.10 -6.86
CA ALA A 125 -5.01 -2.18 -7.89
C ALA A 125 -5.48 -1.57 -9.23
N CYS A 126 -6.74 -1.79 -9.62
CA CYS A 126 -7.34 -1.15 -10.79
C CYS A 126 -7.38 0.38 -10.65
N ALA A 127 -7.74 0.90 -9.48
CA ALA A 127 -7.70 2.34 -9.19
C ALA A 127 -6.30 2.94 -9.36
N VAL A 128 -5.25 2.25 -8.87
CA VAL A 128 -3.85 2.67 -9.00
C VAL A 128 -3.38 2.70 -10.46
N ALA A 129 -3.74 1.68 -11.25
CA ALA A 129 -3.29 1.51 -12.63
C ALA A 129 -4.18 2.20 -13.68
N GLY A 130 -5.42 2.54 -13.31
CA GLY A 130 -6.43 3.06 -14.24
C GLY A 130 -7.05 1.98 -15.11
N TYR A 131 -7.18 0.75 -14.63
CA TYR A 131 -7.83 -0.36 -15.34
C TYR A 131 -9.36 -0.25 -15.19
N PHE A 132 -9.96 0.76 -15.83
CA PHE A 132 -11.39 1.04 -15.72
C PHE A 132 -12.25 -0.12 -16.24
N ASP A 133 -11.91 -0.68 -17.41
CA ASP A 133 -12.69 -1.78 -18.00
C ASP A 133 -12.71 -3.02 -17.09
N LEU A 134 -11.55 -3.40 -16.54
CA LEU A 134 -11.47 -4.48 -15.55
C LEU A 134 -12.22 -4.12 -14.25
N TYR A 135 -12.12 -2.88 -13.78
CA TYR A 135 -12.88 -2.45 -12.60
C TYR A 135 -14.39 -2.65 -12.80
N GLN A 136 -14.91 -2.31 -13.99
CA GLN A 136 -16.32 -2.54 -14.34
C GLN A 136 -16.64 -4.03 -14.46
N GLU A 137 -15.74 -4.84 -15.04
CA GLU A 137 -15.90 -6.30 -15.14
C GLU A 137 -16.00 -6.97 -13.77
N LEU A 138 -15.18 -6.53 -12.81
CA LEU A 138 -15.15 -7.06 -11.45
C LEU A 138 -16.36 -6.64 -10.59
N ASP A 139 -17.10 -5.61 -11.01
CA ASP A 139 -18.31 -5.08 -10.38
C ASP A 139 -18.24 -4.94 -8.83
N PRO A 140 -17.21 -4.27 -8.27
CA PRO A 140 -17.13 -4.03 -6.84
C PRO A 140 -18.17 -2.98 -6.40
N LEU A 141 -18.61 -3.06 -5.14
CA LEU A 141 -19.43 -2.00 -4.56
C LEU A 141 -18.61 -0.68 -4.49
N PRO A 142 -19.28 0.49 -4.55
CA PRO A 142 -18.60 1.78 -4.46
C PRO A 142 -17.88 1.94 -3.11
N GLU A 143 -16.57 1.70 -3.10
CA GLU A 143 -15.75 1.65 -1.89
C GLU A 143 -14.89 2.92 -1.74
N VAL A 144 -14.81 3.45 -0.52
CA VAL A 144 -14.21 4.77 -0.26
C VAL A 144 -12.68 4.80 -0.44
N HIS A 145 -11.95 3.77 -0.04
CA HIS A 145 -10.49 3.69 -0.24
C HIS A 145 -10.14 3.51 -1.72
N VAL A 146 -10.92 2.73 -2.47
CA VAL A 146 -10.75 2.59 -3.92
C VAL A 146 -11.03 3.92 -4.63
N ALA A 147 -12.07 4.65 -4.21
CA ALA A 147 -12.34 5.99 -4.74
C ALA A 147 -11.21 6.97 -4.44
N GLU A 148 -10.74 7.02 -3.19
CA GLU A 148 -9.65 7.91 -2.81
C GLU A 148 -8.36 7.58 -3.57
N GLU A 149 -7.99 6.30 -3.65
CA GLU A 149 -6.85 5.83 -4.45
C GLU A 149 -6.97 6.27 -5.92
N ALA A 150 -8.14 6.09 -6.53
CA ALA A 150 -8.40 6.49 -7.91
C ALA A 150 -8.26 8.00 -8.09
N GLY A 151 -8.79 8.79 -7.14
CA GLY A 151 -8.63 10.24 -7.09
C GLY A 151 -7.17 10.67 -7.03
N TYR A 152 -6.38 10.12 -6.11
CA TYR A 152 -4.94 10.42 -6.01
C TYR A 152 -4.17 10.01 -7.27
N ALA A 153 -4.43 8.81 -7.80
CA ALA A 153 -3.79 8.31 -9.01
C ALA A 153 -4.11 9.18 -10.23
N SER A 154 -5.35 9.66 -10.37
CA SER A 154 -5.75 10.56 -11.45
C SER A 154 -4.97 11.88 -11.42
N MET A 155 -4.78 12.47 -10.24
CA MET A 155 -4.09 13.76 -10.07
C MET A 155 -2.57 13.65 -10.28
N GLN A 156 -1.95 12.55 -9.86
CA GLN A 156 -0.49 12.40 -9.92
C GLN A 156 0.00 11.85 -11.26
N LYS A 157 -0.69 10.83 -11.77
CA LYS A 157 -0.31 10.11 -12.99
C LYS A 157 -1.04 10.64 -14.23
N SER A 158 -1.98 11.58 -14.08
CA SER A 158 -2.88 12.03 -15.16
C SER A 158 -3.57 10.84 -15.85
N SER A 159 -3.92 9.82 -15.05
CA SER A 159 -4.52 8.56 -15.52
C SER A 159 -6.00 8.77 -15.80
N ASN A 160 -6.38 8.74 -17.08
CA ASN A 160 -7.78 8.83 -17.51
C ASN A 160 -8.63 7.69 -16.91
N GLY A 161 -8.09 6.47 -16.89
CA GLY A 161 -8.81 5.33 -16.32
C GLY A 161 -9.04 5.45 -14.82
N SER A 162 -8.05 5.97 -14.06
CA SER A 162 -8.24 6.24 -12.63
C SER A 162 -9.28 7.33 -12.41
N GLN A 163 -9.29 8.37 -13.25
CA GLN A 163 -10.33 9.40 -13.21
C GLN A 163 -11.72 8.81 -13.47
N GLN A 164 -11.86 7.92 -14.47
CA GLN A 164 -13.13 7.26 -14.77
C GLN A 164 -13.61 6.39 -13.60
N ILE A 165 -12.72 5.65 -12.92
CA ILE A 165 -13.07 4.89 -11.71
C ILE A 165 -13.55 5.83 -10.59
N TYR A 166 -12.84 6.93 -10.36
CA TYR A 166 -13.19 7.91 -9.35
C TYR A 166 -14.58 8.52 -9.60
N GLU A 167 -14.81 9.02 -10.81
CA GLU A 167 -16.09 9.60 -11.22
C GLU A 167 -17.24 8.58 -11.15
N HIS A 168 -16.98 7.34 -11.58
CA HIS A 168 -17.93 6.24 -11.49
C HIS A 168 -18.38 5.99 -10.04
N ILE A 169 -17.45 5.83 -9.10
CA ILE A 169 -17.77 5.63 -7.67
C ILE A 169 -18.45 6.87 -7.07
N LEU A 170 -18.00 8.08 -7.43
CA LEU A 170 -18.60 9.32 -6.94
C LEU A 170 -20.05 9.50 -7.39
N SER A 171 -20.39 9.07 -8.62
CA SER A 171 -21.76 9.10 -9.14
C SER A 171 -22.74 8.19 -8.38
N GLN A 172 -22.24 7.18 -7.66
CA GLN A 172 -23.09 6.25 -6.92
C GLN A 172 -23.76 6.95 -5.73
N PRO A 173 -25.04 6.67 -5.44
CA PRO A 173 -25.78 7.36 -4.39
C PRO A 173 -25.26 7.05 -2.98
N VAL A 174 -24.66 5.86 -2.80
CA VAL A 174 -24.14 5.36 -1.53
C VAL A 174 -22.73 4.83 -1.77
N LYS A 175 -21.83 5.07 -0.82
CA LYS A 175 -20.47 4.51 -0.80
C LYS A 175 -20.27 3.73 0.49
N PHE A 176 -19.32 2.80 0.47
CA PHE A 176 -19.07 1.88 1.57
C PHE A 176 -17.62 1.95 2.05
N GLU A 177 -17.45 1.84 3.36
CA GLU A 177 -16.19 1.44 3.99
C GLU A 177 -16.18 -0.09 4.07
N ILE A 178 -15.29 -0.70 3.28
CA ILE A 178 -15.09 -2.15 3.22
C ILE A 178 -13.64 -2.51 3.52
N MET A 179 -12.70 -1.69 3.04
CA MET A 179 -11.28 -1.81 3.38
C MET A 179 -10.99 -1.07 4.69
N ASN A 180 -9.93 -1.48 5.40
CA ASN A 180 -9.41 -0.78 6.56
C ASN A 180 -7.88 -0.87 6.57
N ASP A 181 -7.22 0.24 6.24
CA ASP A 181 -5.76 0.30 6.10
C ASP A 181 -5.00 0.21 7.43
N TYR A 182 -5.64 0.53 8.56
CA TYR A 182 -5.05 0.38 9.89
C TYR A 182 -4.95 -1.09 10.30
N ALA A 183 -6.02 -1.85 10.04
CA ALA A 183 -6.13 -3.26 10.43
C ALA A 183 -5.66 -4.23 9.33
N ARG A 184 -5.49 -3.74 8.09
CA ARG A 184 -5.23 -4.56 6.89
C ARG A 184 -6.33 -5.60 6.66
N THR A 185 -7.58 -5.15 6.73
CA THR A 185 -8.75 -6.04 6.59
C THR A 185 -9.69 -5.59 5.48
N VAL A 186 -10.41 -6.56 4.94
CA VAL A 186 -11.51 -6.37 3.97
C VAL A 186 -12.75 -7.05 4.55
N ASN A 187 -13.82 -6.30 4.76
CA ASN A 187 -15.05 -6.82 5.38
C ASN A 187 -16.29 -6.51 4.53
N ILE A 188 -16.54 -7.36 3.54
CA ILE A 188 -17.67 -7.19 2.60
C ILE A 188 -19.02 -7.39 3.30
N ALA A 189 -19.10 -8.38 4.18
CA ALA A 189 -20.32 -8.73 4.91
C ALA A 189 -20.71 -7.65 5.93
N GLY A 190 -19.72 -7.06 6.61
CA GLY A 190 -19.87 -5.98 7.59
C GLY A 190 -19.72 -4.57 7.02
N ARG A 191 -19.86 -4.39 5.71
CA ARG A 191 -19.71 -3.08 5.04
C ARG A 191 -20.58 -2.00 5.69
N ARG A 192 -20.05 -0.80 5.82
CA ARG A 192 -20.75 0.35 6.42
C ARG A 192 -20.87 1.47 5.40
N VAL A 193 -21.97 2.21 5.43
CA VAL A 193 -22.07 3.44 4.62
C VAL A 193 -21.04 4.44 5.12
N ALA A 194 -20.27 5.00 4.21
CA ALA A 194 -19.20 5.96 4.52
C ALA A 194 -19.09 7.04 3.44
N SER A 195 -18.40 8.12 3.79
CA SER A 195 -18.01 9.20 2.89
C SER A 195 -16.50 9.20 2.75
N LEU A 196 -15.98 9.77 1.66
CA LEU A 196 -14.55 10.03 1.51
C LEU A 196 -14.12 10.99 2.63
N ASN A 197 -13.03 10.66 3.32
CA ASN A 197 -12.50 11.39 4.48
C ASN A 197 -10.98 11.65 4.36
N GLY A 198 -10.32 11.14 3.32
CA GLY A 198 -8.89 11.27 3.10
C GLY A 198 -8.03 10.33 3.95
N ASP A 199 -8.64 9.29 4.54
CA ASP A 199 -8.01 8.35 5.47
C ASP A 199 -7.58 7.05 4.76
N THR A 200 -6.94 7.19 3.60
CA THR A 200 -6.49 6.09 2.75
C THR A 200 -4.97 6.12 2.56
N ALA A 201 -4.32 4.97 2.70
CA ALA A 201 -2.90 4.77 2.38
C ALA A 201 -2.70 4.73 0.85
N ALA A 202 -2.84 5.86 0.18
CA ALA A 202 -2.71 5.95 -1.28
C ALA A 202 -1.33 5.46 -1.75
N TYR A 203 -1.25 4.86 -2.94
CA TYR A 203 -0.01 4.34 -3.55
C TYR A 203 1.17 5.33 -3.42
N SER A 204 0.89 6.62 -3.59
CA SER A 204 1.92 7.66 -3.55
C SER A 204 2.51 7.91 -2.17
N SER A 205 1.74 7.72 -1.09
CA SER A 205 2.27 7.85 0.27
C SER A 205 3.24 6.71 0.55
N LEU A 206 3.04 5.54 -0.05
CA LEU A 206 3.97 4.41 0.03
C LEU A 206 5.33 4.70 -0.63
N ALA A 207 5.48 5.78 -1.40
CA ALA A 207 6.77 6.12 -1.99
C ALA A 207 7.70 6.86 -1.02
N ALA A 208 7.19 7.53 0.03
CA ALA A 208 8.10 8.04 1.04
C ALA A 208 8.56 6.92 1.96
N ARG A 209 9.86 6.98 2.28
CA ARG A 209 10.59 5.96 2.99
C ARG A 209 11.48 6.58 4.05
N SER A 210 11.60 5.87 5.16
CA SER A 210 12.46 6.28 6.27
C SER A 210 13.66 5.35 6.34
N LYS A 211 14.84 5.93 6.51
CA LYS A 211 16.02 5.15 6.82
C LYS A 211 15.77 4.33 8.09
N TYR A 212 16.10 3.03 8.05
CA TYR A 212 16.03 2.19 9.24
C TYR A 212 17.09 2.58 10.27
N TYR A 213 16.77 2.37 11.54
CA TYR A 213 17.67 2.58 12.67
C TYR A 213 17.81 1.29 13.47
N GLY A 214 19.00 1.04 14.02
CA GLY A 214 19.21 -0.09 14.92
C GLY A 214 18.41 0.08 16.23
N PRO A 215 18.14 -1.01 16.99
CA PRO A 215 17.37 -0.96 18.24
C PRO A 215 17.92 0.03 19.29
N ARG A 216 19.20 0.39 19.20
CA ARG A 216 19.91 1.30 20.12
C ARG A 216 20.01 2.74 19.61
N GLU A 217 19.56 3.00 18.38
CA GLU A 217 19.69 4.29 17.70
C GLU A 217 18.41 5.12 17.78
N PHE A 218 17.55 4.83 18.75
CA PHE A 218 16.26 5.48 18.97
C PHE A 218 16.39 7.01 18.98
N ARG A 219 15.94 7.66 17.90
CA ARG A 219 15.81 9.11 17.81
C ARG A 219 14.38 9.50 18.15
N ILE A 220 14.20 10.10 19.32
CA ILE A 220 12.92 10.69 19.79
C ILE A 220 12.41 11.77 18.80
N ASP A 221 13.31 12.27 17.95
CA ASP A 221 13.17 13.40 17.04
C ASP A 221 13.25 13.02 15.55
N ALA A 222 13.21 11.73 15.19
CA ALA A 222 13.04 11.31 13.80
C ALA A 222 11.63 11.72 13.32
N LYS A 223 11.50 12.98 12.89
CA LYS A 223 10.29 13.57 12.34
C LYS A 223 9.75 12.68 11.22
N PRO A 224 8.43 12.42 11.13
CA PRO A 224 7.88 11.93 9.89
C PRO A 224 8.00 13.04 8.84
N TRP A 225 8.71 12.66 7.80
CA TRP A 225 8.83 13.16 6.44
C TRP A 225 7.66 14.05 5.95
N HIS A 226 8.02 15.27 5.53
CA HIS A 226 7.23 16.38 4.97
C HIS A 226 6.49 17.35 5.92
N LYS A 227 6.58 18.67 5.64
CA LYS A 227 5.82 19.77 6.30
C LYS A 227 4.28 19.66 6.16
N PHE A 228 3.80 18.69 5.36
CA PHE A 228 2.38 18.46 5.08
C PHE A 228 1.91 17.06 5.53
N CYS A 229 2.82 16.20 6.01
CA CYS A 229 2.53 14.87 6.54
C CYS A 229 3.13 14.80 7.95
N THR A 230 2.57 15.63 8.84
CA THR A 230 3.12 15.86 10.19
C THR A 230 2.83 14.74 11.18
N ASP A 231 2.05 13.74 10.78
CA ASP A 231 1.72 12.59 11.61
C ASP A 231 2.49 11.35 11.13
N PRO A 232 2.97 10.49 12.05
CA PRO A 232 3.69 9.27 11.69
C PRO A 232 2.86 8.45 10.70
N TYR A 233 3.53 7.73 9.81
CA TYR A 233 2.93 6.72 8.92
C TYR A 233 1.97 5.83 9.70
N TYR A 234 0.68 6.16 9.74
CA TYR A 234 -0.32 5.39 10.49
C TYR A 234 -0.59 4.03 9.82
N PHE A 235 -0.31 3.93 8.52
CA PHE A 235 -0.61 2.76 7.71
C PHE A 235 0.64 1.92 7.43
N ASN A 236 0.62 0.67 7.89
CA ASN A 236 1.65 -0.33 7.59
C ASN A 236 1.12 -1.39 6.61
N ILE A 237 0.51 -0.94 5.51
CA ILE A 237 -0.16 -1.83 4.55
C ILE A 237 0.82 -2.68 3.73
N THR A 238 2.09 -2.26 3.64
CA THR A 238 3.21 -3.00 3.03
C THR A 238 3.93 -3.92 4.02
N GLU A 239 3.64 -3.79 5.32
CA GLU A 239 4.20 -4.56 6.44
C GLU A 239 5.69 -4.35 6.75
N ASP A 240 6.35 -3.44 6.03
CA ASP A 240 7.74 -3.03 6.22
C ASP A 240 7.88 -1.67 6.95
N TRP A 241 6.77 -1.04 7.36
CA TRP A 241 6.72 0.33 7.92
C TRP A 241 7.31 1.41 7.00
N GLY A 242 7.46 1.11 5.70
CA GLY A 242 8.13 2.01 4.76
C GLY A 242 9.57 2.31 5.13
N ILE A 243 10.26 1.35 5.76
CA ILE A 243 11.70 1.49 5.99
C ILE A 243 12.49 1.29 4.70
N ASP A 244 13.67 1.89 4.63
CA ASP A 244 14.62 1.78 3.53
C ASP A 244 16.05 2.06 4.06
N ASP A 245 17.10 1.94 3.24
CA ASP A 245 18.50 2.20 3.63
C ASP A 245 18.88 3.69 3.58
N HIS A 246 17.96 4.51 3.05
CA HIS A 246 18.02 5.95 2.96
C HIS A 246 16.64 6.57 3.15
N ASP A 247 16.60 7.88 3.33
CA ASP A 247 15.35 8.62 3.40
C ASP A 247 14.88 9.01 2.00
N CYS A 248 13.60 8.83 1.72
CA CYS A 248 12.98 9.20 0.44
C CYS A 248 11.68 9.95 0.69
N GLU A 249 11.46 11.06 -0.02
CA GLU A 249 10.22 11.83 0.06
C GLU A 249 9.19 11.32 -0.96
N ALA A 250 7.90 11.42 -0.63
CA ALA A 250 6.84 11.07 -1.55
C ALA A 250 6.82 12.09 -2.71
N PRO A 251 6.52 11.66 -3.94
CA PRO A 251 6.45 12.58 -5.07
C PRO A 251 5.33 13.61 -4.84
N ILE A 252 5.65 14.89 -5.05
CA ILE A 252 4.68 15.98 -4.99
C ILE A 252 3.72 15.82 -6.18
N PRO A 253 2.39 15.82 -5.98
CA PRO A 253 1.44 15.78 -7.09
C PRO A 253 1.66 16.98 -8.03
N ARG A 254 1.82 16.72 -9.33
CA ARG A 254 2.12 17.76 -10.35
C ARG A 254 1.14 18.94 -10.34
N GLY A 255 -0.15 18.69 -10.08
CA GLY A 255 -1.18 19.74 -9.99
C GLY A 255 -0.98 20.77 -8.85
N LEU A 256 -0.18 20.45 -7.82
CA LEU A 256 0.16 21.39 -6.75
C LEU A 256 1.30 22.34 -7.15
N LEU A 257 2.22 21.91 -8.02
CA LEU A 257 3.38 22.71 -8.45
C LEU A 257 3.00 23.76 -9.50
N GLU A 258 2.14 23.42 -10.47
CA GLU A 258 1.77 24.31 -11.58
C GLU A 258 0.84 25.47 -11.19
N SER A 259 0.14 25.36 -10.06
CA SER A 259 -0.84 26.36 -9.65
C SER A 259 -0.26 27.63 -9.00
N GLY A 260 1.05 27.68 -8.72
CA GLY A 260 1.68 28.79 -8.00
C GLY A 260 1.11 29.05 -6.58
N ARG A 261 0.19 28.20 -6.11
CA ARG A 261 -0.45 28.31 -4.80
C ARG A 261 0.35 27.54 -3.77
N LEU A 262 1.47 28.12 -3.34
CA LEU A 262 1.96 27.92 -1.97
C LEU A 262 1.04 28.66 -0.99
N GLN A 263 -0.24 28.29 -0.98
CA GLN A 263 -1.12 28.40 0.17
C GLN A 263 -1.88 27.09 0.24
N VAL A 264 -1.44 26.28 1.20
CA VAL A 264 -2.17 25.24 1.92
C VAL A 264 -3.65 25.17 1.51
N ARG A 265 -3.95 24.31 0.54
CA ARG A 265 -5.21 23.57 0.49
C ARG A 265 -4.84 22.10 0.55
N VAL A 266 -4.54 21.66 1.77
CA VAL A 266 -5.07 20.37 2.24
C VAL A 266 -6.52 20.35 1.78
N PHE A 267 -6.99 19.29 1.11
CA PHE A 267 -8.43 19.14 0.91
C PHE A 267 -9.08 19.31 2.28
N PRO A 268 -9.82 20.41 2.53
CA PRO A 268 -10.30 20.68 3.87
C PRO A 268 -11.34 19.62 4.17
N SER A 269 -11.23 19.05 5.37
CA SER A 269 -12.25 18.24 6.02
C SER A 269 -13.66 18.58 5.52
N LEU A 270 -14.33 17.64 4.84
CA LEU A 270 -15.77 17.46 4.54
C LEU A 270 -16.70 18.68 4.22
N TRP A 271 -16.23 19.93 4.22
CA TRP A 271 -17.04 21.14 4.07
C TRP A 271 -16.99 21.72 2.65
N ASP A 272 -15.98 21.38 1.84
CA ASP A 272 -15.76 21.99 0.52
C ASP A 272 -16.20 21.14 -0.69
N ILE A 273 -16.60 19.89 -0.49
CA ILE A 273 -17.11 19.02 -1.59
C ILE A 273 -18.49 19.49 -2.10
N LYS A 274 -19.21 20.34 -1.35
CA LYS A 274 -20.52 20.87 -1.78
C LYS A 274 -20.47 21.95 -2.89
N LYS A 275 -19.29 22.35 -3.38
CA LYS A 275 -19.16 23.46 -4.36
C LYS A 275 -18.69 23.08 -5.75
N TRP A 276 -18.55 21.80 -6.07
CA TRP A 276 -18.25 21.39 -7.44
C TRP A 276 -19.56 21.15 -8.22
N VAL A 277 -20.07 22.20 -8.86
CA VAL A 277 -21.09 22.12 -9.91
C VAL A 277 -20.38 22.26 -11.26
N PRO A 278 -20.51 21.32 -12.20
CA PRO A 278 -19.89 21.43 -13.53
C PRO A 278 -20.45 22.62 -14.30
N PRO A 279 -19.63 23.36 -15.07
CA PRO A 279 -20.11 24.45 -15.90
C PRO A 279 -20.61 23.91 -17.24
N ASP A 280 -21.86 23.45 -17.31
CA ASP A 280 -22.74 23.64 -18.48
C ASP A 280 -24.14 23.04 -18.22
N SER A 281 -25.08 23.90 -17.83
CA SER A 281 -26.50 23.72 -18.11
C SER A 281 -27.09 25.08 -18.43
N ARG A 282 -27.11 25.42 -19.72
CA ARG A 282 -27.84 26.58 -20.23
C ARG A 282 -29.36 26.37 -20.10
N PHE A 283 -30.07 27.50 -20.01
CA PHE A 283 -31.53 27.72 -20.06
C PHE A 283 -32.26 27.46 -18.73
N PHE A 284 -33.00 28.39 -18.13
CA PHE A 284 -33.90 29.41 -18.70
C PHE A 284 -33.76 30.77 -18.02
N SER A 285 -33.73 31.82 -18.84
CA SER A 285 -34.14 33.17 -18.49
C SER A 285 -35.66 33.23 -18.25
N SER A 286 -36.09 33.89 -17.18
CA SER A 286 -37.41 34.53 -17.12
C SER A 286 -37.23 36.01 -16.82
N PRO A 287 -37.97 36.90 -17.51
CA PRO A 287 -37.86 38.34 -17.36
C PRO A 287 -38.69 38.86 -16.19
N ASP A 288 -38.38 40.11 -15.85
CA ASP A 288 -39.00 41.01 -14.87
C ASP A 288 -40.52 40.91 -14.75
N SER A 289 -40.98 40.95 -13.48
CA SER A 289 -42.03 41.85 -12.97
C SER A 289 -42.17 41.70 -11.46
#